data_AF-D2RYR3-F1
#
_entry.id   AF-D2RYR3-F1
#
_cell.length_a   1.000
_cell.length_b   1.000
_cell.length_c   1.000
_cell.angle_alpha   90.00
_cell.angle_beta   90.00
_cell.angle_gamma   90.00
#
_symmetry.space_group_name_H-M   'P 1'
#
loop_
_entity.id
_entity.type
_entity.pdbx_description
1 polymer ?
#
loop_
_entity_poly.entity_id
_entity_poly.type
_entity_poly.pdbx_seq_one_letter_code
_entity_poly.pdbx_strand_id
1 'polypeptide(L)'
;MFDVQRTAVKGSQQLFKQGLSAQSNVDTMALTGLKGQESLQRQQLELAQAATHSYVNATTALFPGDESTDAHRTVDETFAQLKTNHAEFYDALERELERDVDSADELSDEFVDALEEQTDQFLELSQSVEDQTVQNVDELSSQLEEQLERTRELQDQFEEQLERQTDDAAELLDRQAEQIEEFQQQLEEQAEEATQQITAETKIETDPEHTLEAVAGIDADVREQLADAGIATVDDLVRADAETVAEAADVSESDAEEWIDQAEA
;
A
#
# COMPACT_ATOMS: atom_id res chain seq x y z
N MET A 1 32.16 -23.76 5.20
CA MET A 1 32.51 -23.24 6.54
C MET A 1 32.69 -24.40 7.52
N PHE A 2 31.73 -25.33 7.58
CA PHE A 2 31.76 -26.51 8.45
C PHE A 2 32.98 -27.44 8.23
N ASP A 3 33.43 -27.64 6.98
CA ASP A 3 34.67 -28.42 6.71
C ASP A 3 35.94 -27.82 7.34
N VAL A 4 36.02 -26.49 7.41
CA VAL A 4 37.15 -25.79 8.02
C VAL A 4 37.10 -25.96 9.55
N GLN A 5 35.91 -25.92 10.14
CA GLN A 5 35.70 -26.18 11.57
C GLN A 5 36.05 -27.62 11.94
N ARG A 6 35.61 -28.60 11.14
CA ARG A 6 35.95 -30.02 11.30
C ARG A 6 37.46 -30.27 11.21
N THR A 7 38.12 -29.64 10.24
CA THR A 7 39.58 -29.74 10.06
C THR A 7 40.33 -29.14 11.24
N ALA A 8 39.85 -28.02 11.79
CA ALA A 8 40.44 -27.40 12.98
C ALA A 8 40.33 -28.28 14.22
N VAL A 9 39.16 -28.90 14.45
CA VAL A 9 38.91 -29.81 15.59
C VAL A 9 39.80 -31.05 15.51
N LYS A 10 39.88 -31.69 14.33
CA LYS A 10 40.79 -32.84 14.11
C LYS A 10 42.26 -32.45 14.25
N GLY A 11 42.62 -31.24 13.79
CA GLY A 11 43.96 -30.69 13.96
C GLY A 11 44.34 -30.47 15.43
N SER A 12 43.43 -29.93 16.25
CA SER A 12 43.66 -29.76 17.70
C SER A 12 43.77 -31.09 18.44
N GLN A 13 42.98 -32.09 18.04
CA GLN A 13 43.03 -33.44 18.60
C GLN A 13 44.37 -34.13 18.33
N GLN A 14 44.88 -34.00 17.10
CA GLN A 14 46.17 -34.56 16.72
C GLN A 14 47.34 -33.86 17.45
N LEU A 15 47.24 -32.55 17.67
CA LEU A 15 48.22 -31.79 18.46
C LEU A 15 48.20 -32.19 19.94
N PHE A 16 47.02 -32.47 20.50
CA PHE A 16 46.85 -32.97 21.86
C PHE A 16 47.50 -34.34 22.06
N LYS A 17 47.27 -35.28 21.13
CA LYS A 17 47.93 -36.61 21.13
C LYS A 17 49.45 -36.51 21.04
N GLN A 18 49.95 -35.59 20.20
CA GLN A 18 51.37 -35.36 20.01
C GLN A 18 52.03 -34.68 21.23
N GLY A 19 51.26 -33.90 22.00
CA GLY A 19 51.65 -33.30 23.27
C GLY A 19 51.68 -34.30 24.44
N LEU A 20 50.73 -35.24 24.49
CA LEU A 20 50.69 -36.32 25.49
C LEU A 20 51.90 -37.27 25.40
N SER A 21 52.39 -37.51 24.18
CA SER A 21 53.63 -38.28 23.95
C SER A 21 54.91 -37.55 24.42
N ALA A 22 54.83 -36.24 24.71
CA ALA A 22 55.94 -35.41 25.18
C ALA A 22 55.78 -35.11 26.68
N GLN A 23 56.37 -36.01 27.49
CA GLN A 23 56.20 -36.21 28.93
C GLN A 23 56.25 -34.96 29.87
N SER A 24 55.30 -34.91 30.82
CA SER A 24 55.33 -34.29 32.17
C SER A 24 54.92 -32.82 32.41
N ASN A 25 54.00 -32.24 31.64
CA ASN A 25 53.26 -31.01 32.03
C ASN A 25 51.77 -31.05 31.60
N VAL A 26 51.21 -32.25 31.54
CA VAL A 26 49.91 -32.56 30.91
C VAL A 26 48.73 -32.01 31.71
N ASP A 27 48.80 -32.02 33.04
CA ASP A 27 47.69 -31.63 33.91
C ASP A 27 47.26 -30.18 33.71
N THR A 28 48.24 -29.28 33.68
CA THR A 28 47.99 -27.86 33.43
C THR A 28 47.60 -27.60 31.97
N MET A 29 48.13 -28.35 31.01
CA MET A 29 47.76 -28.19 29.59
C MET A 29 46.37 -28.71 29.27
N ALA A 30 45.93 -29.82 29.87
CA ALA A 30 44.59 -30.37 29.72
C ALA A 30 43.55 -29.43 30.34
N LEU A 31 43.76 -28.99 31.59
CA LEU A 31 42.91 -27.97 32.24
C LEU A 31 42.90 -26.65 31.45
N THR A 32 44.05 -26.20 30.96
CA THR A 32 44.14 -24.97 30.14
C THR A 32 43.44 -25.15 28.78
N GLY A 33 43.54 -26.33 28.18
CA GLY A 33 42.84 -26.68 26.94
C GLY A 33 41.33 -26.73 27.11
N LEU A 34 40.87 -27.31 28.22
CA LEU A 34 39.46 -27.35 28.60
C LEU A 34 38.88 -25.96 28.84
N LYS A 35 39.59 -25.13 29.61
CA LYS A 35 39.25 -23.71 29.80
C LYS A 35 39.28 -22.92 28.50
N GLY A 36 40.23 -23.24 27.62
CA GLY A 36 40.30 -22.67 26.27
C GLY A 36 39.10 -23.06 25.41
N GLN A 37 38.69 -24.32 25.47
CA GLN A 37 37.52 -24.85 24.76
C GLN A 37 36.21 -24.29 25.32
N GLU A 38 36.06 -24.22 26.63
CA GLU A 38 34.93 -23.57 27.32
C GLU A 38 34.81 -22.10 26.88
N SER A 39 35.92 -21.35 26.93
CA SER A 39 35.99 -19.96 26.49
C SER A 39 35.55 -19.79 25.02
N LEU A 40 36.02 -20.67 24.14
CA LEU A 40 35.67 -20.63 22.71
C LEU A 40 34.20 -20.94 22.48
N GLN A 41 33.65 -21.96 23.15
CA GLN A 41 32.24 -22.32 23.04
C GLN A 41 31.33 -21.24 23.64
N ARG A 42 31.74 -20.59 24.74
CA ARG A 42 31.03 -19.43 25.29
C ARG A 42 31.01 -18.26 24.30
N GLN A 43 32.13 -17.98 23.64
CA GLN A 43 32.20 -16.96 22.60
C GLN A 43 31.32 -17.30 21.39
N GLN A 44 31.23 -18.57 21.01
CA GLN A 44 30.32 -19.04 19.95
C GLN A 44 28.85 -18.88 20.35
N LEU A 45 28.49 -19.18 21.60
CA LEU A 45 27.13 -18.97 22.13
C LEU A 45 26.76 -17.48 22.16
N GLU A 46 27.70 -16.61 22.51
CA GLU A 46 27.50 -15.16 22.45
C GLU A 46 27.30 -14.65 21.01
N LEU A 47 28.09 -15.16 20.06
CA LEU A 47 27.92 -14.87 18.63
C LEU A 47 26.58 -15.37 18.10
N ALA A 48 26.17 -16.59 18.47
CA ALA A 48 24.89 -17.15 18.10
C ALA A 48 23.73 -16.33 18.68
N GLN A 49 23.80 -15.95 19.96
CA GLN A 49 22.80 -15.07 20.58
C GLN A 49 22.71 -13.72 19.85
N ALA A 50 23.86 -13.12 19.50
CA ALA A 50 23.91 -11.86 18.76
C ALA A 50 23.32 -11.98 17.35
N ALA A 51 23.57 -13.09 16.65
CA ALA A 51 23.00 -13.38 15.34
C ALA A 51 21.48 -13.57 15.42
N THR A 52 20.99 -14.31 16.42
CA THR A 52 19.55 -14.48 16.68
C THR A 52 18.89 -13.14 17.02
N HIS A 53 19.53 -12.30 17.84
CA HIS A 53 19.08 -10.94 18.10
C HIS A 53 18.98 -10.12 16.82
N SER A 54 19.99 -10.18 15.95
CA SER A 54 19.99 -9.49 14.66
C SER A 54 18.81 -9.94 13.77
N TYR A 55 18.50 -11.24 13.76
CA TYR A 55 17.35 -11.78 13.04
C TYR A 55 16.02 -11.29 13.62
N VAL A 56 15.83 -11.39 14.94
CA VAL A 56 14.60 -10.92 15.62
C VAL A 56 14.43 -9.41 15.45
N ASN A 57 15.51 -8.62 15.50
CA ASN A 57 15.48 -7.18 15.22
C ASN A 57 15.05 -6.88 13.78
N ALA A 58 15.55 -7.63 12.79
CA ALA A 58 15.16 -7.47 11.39
C ALA A 58 13.67 -7.78 11.18
N THR A 59 13.17 -8.85 11.79
CA THR A 59 11.74 -9.22 11.75
C THR A 59 10.87 -8.19 12.48
N THR A 60 11.31 -7.70 13.65
CA THR A 60 10.64 -6.64 14.42
C THR A 60 10.55 -5.33 13.62
N ALA A 61 11.60 -4.98 12.87
CA ALA A 61 11.61 -3.78 12.04
C ALA A 61 10.57 -3.83 10.91
N LEU A 62 10.23 -5.03 10.43
CA LEU A 62 9.20 -5.26 9.42
C LEU A 62 7.80 -5.35 10.02
N PHE A 63 7.69 -5.86 11.26
CA PHE A 63 6.41 -6.06 11.96
C PHE A 63 6.50 -5.57 13.42
N PRO A 64 6.28 -4.26 13.67
CA PRO A 64 6.32 -3.71 15.01
C PRO A 64 5.07 -4.08 15.83
N GLY A 65 5.26 -4.74 16.99
CA GLY A 65 4.19 -5.13 17.93
C GLY A 65 4.74 -5.65 19.26
N ASP A 66 3.90 -5.81 20.29
CA ASP A 66 4.33 -6.27 21.63
C ASP A 66 4.96 -7.68 21.61
N GLU A 67 4.58 -8.54 20.66
CA GLU A 67 5.14 -9.89 20.47
C GLU A 67 6.65 -9.89 20.18
N SER A 68 7.18 -8.80 19.61
CA SER A 68 8.62 -8.62 19.39
C SER A 68 9.39 -8.56 20.72
N THR A 69 8.84 -7.86 21.71
CA THR A 69 9.50 -7.70 23.02
C THR A 69 9.54 -9.03 23.79
N ASP A 70 8.51 -9.86 23.61
CA ASP A 70 8.45 -11.20 24.19
C ASP A 70 9.38 -12.19 23.47
N ALA A 71 9.57 -12.05 22.15
CA ALA A 71 10.53 -12.85 21.39
C ALA A 71 11.98 -12.58 21.85
N HIS A 72 12.36 -11.32 22.03
CA HIS A 72 13.69 -10.96 22.56
C HIS A 72 13.93 -11.55 23.96
N ARG A 73 12.94 -11.41 24.86
CA ARG A 73 13.05 -11.94 26.24
C ARG A 73 13.18 -13.47 26.25
N THR A 74 12.40 -14.16 25.41
CA THR A 74 12.44 -15.62 25.28
C THR A 74 13.78 -16.11 24.75
N VAL A 75 14.34 -15.42 23.75
CA VAL A 75 15.69 -15.71 23.22
C VAL A 75 16.74 -15.52 24.31
N ASP A 76 16.66 -14.42 25.07
CA ASP A 76 17.60 -14.14 26.15
C ASP A 76 17.55 -15.17 27.28
N GLU A 77 16.35 -15.57 27.72
CA GLU A 77 16.18 -16.62 28.73
C GLU A 77 16.71 -17.98 28.25
N THR A 78 16.45 -18.33 26.99
CA THR A 78 16.90 -19.60 26.40
C THR A 78 18.43 -19.65 26.31
N PHE A 79 19.07 -18.59 25.81
CA PHE A 79 20.53 -18.51 25.75
C PHE A 79 21.18 -18.38 27.12
N ALA A 80 20.53 -17.71 28.08
CA ALA A 80 20.99 -17.65 29.46
C ALA A 80 20.99 -19.06 30.09
N GLN A 81 19.91 -19.81 29.94
CA GLN A 81 19.81 -21.17 30.47
C GLN A 81 20.82 -22.11 29.81
N LEU A 82 21.02 -22.00 28.49
CA LEU A 82 22.01 -22.78 27.76
C LEU A 82 23.44 -22.48 28.25
N LYS A 83 23.78 -21.20 28.44
CA LYS A 83 25.08 -20.77 28.98
C LYS A 83 25.30 -21.26 30.41
N THR A 84 24.27 -21.23 31.25
CA THR A 84 24.35 -21.75 32.63
C THR A 84 24.59 -23.26 32.64
N ASN A 85 23.79 -24.04 31.90
CA ASN A 85 23.95 -25.49 31.83
C ASN A 85 25.33 -25.89 31.26
N HIS A 86 25.81 -25.13 30.28
CA HIS A 86 27.12 -25.34 29.66
C HIS A 86 28.26 -25.07 30.66
N ALA A 87 28.20 -23.94 31.36
CA ALA A 87 29.17 -23.62 32.41
C ALA A 87 29.16 -24.67 33.54
N GLU A 88 27.98 -25.12 33.98
CA GLU A 88 27.84 -26.16 35.00
C GLU A 88 28.44 -27.51 34.55
N PHE A 89 28.27 -27.87 33.27
CA PHE A 89 28.88 -29.07 32.69
C PHE A 89 30.41 -28.99 32.67
N TYR A 90 30.97 -27.86 32.20
CA TYR A 90 32.42 -27.67 32.14
C TYR A 90 33.06 -27.59 33.53
N ASP A 91 32.39 -26.96 34.49
CA ASP A 91 32.83 -26.89 35.89
C ASP A 91 32.76 -28.28 36.57
N ALA A 92 31.76 -29.11 36.23
CA ALA A 92 31.71 -30.50 36.68
C ALA A 92 32.83 -31.36 36.06
N LEU A 93 33.10 -31.17 34.76
CA LEU A 93 34.17 -31.86 34.04
C LEU A 93 35.56 -31.44 34.53
N GLU A 94 35.76 -30.15 34.82
CA GLU A 94 36.98 -29.60 35.42
C GLU A 94 37.24 -30.24 36.79
N ARG A 95 36.23 -30.29 37.66
CA ARG A 95 36.35 -30.89 39.00
C ARG A 95 36.61 -32.40 38.95
N GLU A 96 36.03 -33.11 37.99
CA GLU A 96 36.29 -34.54 37.80
C GLU A 96 37.74 -34.77 37.34
N LEU A 97 38.22 -33.95 36.41
CA LEU A 97 39.61 -34.03 35.95
C LEU A 97 40.62 -33.60 37.01
N GLU A 98 40.33 -32.54 37.78
CA GLU A 98 41.16 -32.17 38.94
C GLU A 98 41.22 -33.31 39.97
N ARG A 99 40.13 -34.05 40.14
CA ARG A 99 40.03 -35.19 41.06
C ARG A 99 40.76 -36.44 40.55
N ASP A 100 40.68 -36.72 39.25
CA ASP A 100 41.36 -37.85 38.62
C ASP A 100 42.87 -37.60 38.48
N VAL A 101 43.30 -36.37 38.20
CA VAL A 101 44.71 -35.95 38.12
C VAL A 101 45.45 -36.18 39.44
N ASP A 102 44.83 -35.93 40.60
CA ASP A 102 45.44 -36.23 41.91
C ASP A 102 45.63 -37.75 42.17
N SER A 103 45.05 -38.61 41.33
CA SER A 103 45.09 -40.08 41.46
C SER A 103 45.71 -40.82 40.28
N ALA A 104 46.04 -40.12 39.19
CA ALA A 104 46.49 -40.70 37.93
C ALA A 104 47.97 -40.39 37.65
N ASP A 105 48.85 -41.27 38.11
CA ASP A 105 50.25 -41.32 37.63
C ASP A 105 50.36 -41.75 36.14
N GLU A 106 49.24 -41.96 35.43
CA GLU A 106 49.23 -42.32 34.00
C GLU A 106 47.83 -42.03 33.43
N LEU A 107 47.66 -40.94 32.67
CA LEU A 107 46.56 -40.87 31.71
C LEU A 107 46.84 -41.95 30.66
N SER A 108 46.30 -43.15 30.87
CA SER A 108 46.52 -44.29 29.98
C SER A 108 46.01 -43.98 28.58
N ASP A 109 46.68 -44.51 27.54
CA ASP A 109 46.26 -44.40 26.13
C ASP A 109 44.76 -44.66 25.92
N GLU A 110 44.15 -45.50 26.76
CA GLU A 110 42.73 -45.84 26.74
C GLU A 110 41.77 -44.66 27.04
N PHE A 111 42.19 -43.68 27.85
CA PHE A 111 41.41 -42.44 28.07
C PHE A 111 41.47 -41.51 26.86
N VAL A 112 42.64 -41.45 26.22
CA VAL A 112 42.85 -40.66 24.99
C VAL A 112 42.03 -41.25 23.85
N ASP A 113 42.06 -42.58 23.70
CA ASP A 113 41.28 -43.29 22.68
C ASP A 113 39.77 -43.14 22.92
N ALA A 114 39.29 -43.18 24.18
CA ALA A 114 37.88 -42.95 24.50
C ALA A 114 37.41 -41.51 24.15
N LEU A 115 38.24 -40.50 24.42
CA LEU A 115 37.97 -39.12 24.01
C LEU A 115 38.01 -38.94 22.48
N GLU A 116 38.87 -39.68 21.79
CA GLU A 116 38.92 -39.69 20.33
C GLU A 116 37.60 -40.23 19.74
N GLU A 117 37.15 -41.37 20.24
CA GLU A 117 35.90 -41.99 19.80
C GLU A 117 34.67 -41.12 20.10
N GLN A 118 34.64 -40.46 21.27
CA GLN A 118 33.56 -39.53 21.61
C GLN A 118 33.56 -38.28 20.72
N THR A 119 34.74 -37.77 20.35
CA THR A 119 34.87 -36.60 19.46
C THR A 119 34.42 -36.95 18.04
N ASP A 120 34.77 -38.13 17.53
CA ASP A 120 34.32 -38.60 16.22
C ASP A 120 32.80 -38.79 16.19
N GLN A 121 32.20 -39.38 17.24
CA GLN A 121 30.74 -39.48 17.36
C GLN A 121 30.06 -38.11 17.39
N PHE A 122 30.64 -37.13 18.11
CA PHE A 122 30.12 -35.77 18.14
C PHE A 122 30.19 -35.09 16.76
N LEU A 123 31.28 -35.28 16.02
CA LEU A 123 31.44 -34.75 14.67
C LEU A 123 30.44 -35.36 13.68
N GLU A 124 30.14 -36.66 13.79
CA GLU A 124 29.08 -37.31 12.99
C GLU A 124 27.69 -36.75 13.31
N LEU A 125 27.38 -36.55 14.59
CA LEU A 125 26.13 -35.93 15.01
C LEU A 125 26.01 -34.49 14.49
N SER A 126 27.09 -33.70 14.60
CA SER A 126 27.14 -32.34 14.05
C SER A 126 26.91 -32.34 12.55
N GLN A 127 27.55 -33.25 11.81
CA GLN A 127 27.36 -33.37 10.37
C GLN A 127 25.91 -33.72 10.01
N SER A 128 25.28 -34.64 10.74
CA SER A 128 23.86 -34.97 10.51
C SER A 128 22.94 -33.76 10.73
N VAL A 129 23.23 -32.93 11.73
CA VAL A 129 22.48 -31.69 12.02
C VAL A 129 22.75 -30.63 10.96
N GLU A 130 24.00 -30.50 10.50
CA GLU A 130 24.39 -29.61 9.40
C GLU A 130 23.63 -29.97 8.12
N ASP A 131 23.64 -31.24 7.73
CA ASP A 131 22.96 -31.74 6.53
C ASP A 131 21.45 -31.48 6.61
N GLN A 132 20.84 -31.74 7.77
CA GLN A 132 19.42 -31.45 8.01
C GLN A 132 19.12 -29.95 7.96
N THR A 133 20.03 -29.10 8.45
CA THR A 133 19.87 -27.65 8.42
C THR A 133 19.97 -27.11 7.00
N VAL A 134 20.93 -27.58 6.20
CA VAL A 134 21.08 -27.20 4.79
C VAL A 134 19.83 -27.61 4.01
N GLN A 135 19.36 -28.85 4.19
CA GLN A 135 18.14 -29.32 3.54
C GLN A 135 16.91 -28.47 3.91
N ASN A 136 16.73 -28.15 5.19
CA ASN A 136 15.61 -27.32 5.64
C ASN A 136 15.67 -25.90 5.04
N VAL A 137 16.88 -25.33 4.90
CA VAL A 137 17.07 -24.01 4.27
C VAL A 137 16.76 -24.06 2.77
N ASP A 138 17.16 -25.12 2.07
CA ASP A 138 16.84 -25.31 0.67
C ASP A 138 15.33 -25.48 0.45
N GLU A 139 14.66 -26.30 1.27
CA GLU A 139 13.21 -26.47 1.23
C GLU A 139 12.45 -25.15 1.50
N LEU A 140 12.92 -24.36 2.48
CA LEU A 140 12.36 -23.04 2.77
C LEU A 140 12.57 -22.07 1.58
N SER A 141 13.73 -22.13 0.94
CA SER A 141 14.04 -21.29 -0.22
C SER A 141 13.15 -21.62 -1.41
N SER A 142 12.92 -22.91 -1.70
CA SER A 142 11.98 -23.34 -2.74
C SER A 142 10.54 -22.91 -2.43
N GLN A 143 10.10 -23.00 -1.18
CA GLN A 143 8.77 -22.51 -0.78
C GLN A 143 8.62 -20.99 -1.00
N LEU A 144 9.66 -20.21 -0.71
CA LEU A 144 9.68 -18.77 -0.97
C LEU A 144 9.67 -18.45 -2.47
N GLU A 145 10.42 -19.18 -3.29
CA GLU A 145 10.42 -19.04 -4.74
C GLU A 145 9.02 -19.30 -5.33
N GLU A 146 8.35 -20.38 -4.90
CA GLU A 146 6.96 -20.68 -5.29
C GLU A 146 5.99 -19.58 -4.84
N GLN A 147 6.17 -19.03 -3.63
CA GLN A 147 5.32 -17.95 -3.14
C GLN A 147 5.50 -16.67 -3.96
N LEU A 148 6.74 -16.34 -4.35
CA LEU A 148 7.05 -15.20 -5.21
C LEU A 148 6.44 -15.38 -6.60
N GLU A 149 6.50 -16.58 -7.17
CA GLU A 149 5.90 -16.89 -8.46
C GLU A 149 4.37 -16.78 -8.42
N ARG A 150 3.72 -17.33 -7.39
CA ARG A 150 2.28 -17.13 -7.16
C ARG A 150 1.91 -15.65 -7.02
N THR A 151 2.77 -14.86 -6.37
CA THR A 151 2.53 -13.42 -6.20
C THR A 151 2.61 -12.67 -7.55
N ARG A 152 3.56 -13.05 -8.42
CA ARG A 152 3.63 -12.50 -9.78
C ARG A 152 2.41 -12.88 -10.60
N GLU A 153 1.99 -14.14 -10.55
CA GLU A 153 0.80 -14.60 -11.27
C GLU A 153 -0.48 -13.85 -10.83
N LEU A 154 -0.60 -13.56 -9.53
CA LEU A 154 -1.68 -12.71 -9.01
C LEU A 154 -1.60 -11.27 -9.51
N GLN A 155 -0.39 -10.73 -9.63
CA GLN A 155 -0.17 -9.38 -10.17
C GLN A 155 -0.57 -9.31 -11.64
N ASP A 156 -0.17 -10.29 -12.45
CA ASP A 156 -0.54 -10.39 -13.87
C ASP A 156 -2.06 -10.49 -14.04
N GLN A 157 -2.73 -11.33 -13.22
CA GLN A 157 -4.20 -11.42 -13.22
C GLN A 157 -4.88 -10.11 -12.84
N PHE A 158 -4.31 -9.38 -11.89
CA PHE A 158 -4.83 -8.08 -11.48
C PHE A 158 -4.66 -7.03 -12.59
N GLU A 159 -3.54 -7.08 -13.30
CA GLU A 159 -3.25 -6.19 -14.43
C GLU A 159 -4.21 -6.46 -15.61
N GLU A 160 -4.44 -7.73 -15.97
CA GLU A 160 -5.47 -8.11 -16.96
C GLU A 160 -6.89 -7.69 -16.53
N GLN A 161 -7.19 -7.75 -15.23
CA GLN A 161 -8.48 -7.31 -14.71
C GLN A 161 -8.66 -5.80 -14.83
N LEU A 162 -7.60 -5.02 -14.58
CA LEU A 162 -7.59 -3.58 -14.74
C LEU A 162 -7.71 -3.16 -16.21
N GLU A 163 -7.01 -3.85 -17.12
CA GLU A 163 -7.16 -3.63 -18.56
C GLU A 163 -8.62 -3.85 -18.99
N ARG A 164 -9.21 -5.00 -18.63
CA ARG A 164 -10.63 -5.28 -18.93
C ARG A 164 -11.58 -4.22 -18.36
N GLN A 165 -11.36 -3.78 -17.12
CA GLN A 165 -12.19 -2.73 -16.52
C GLN A 165 -12.06 -1.39 -17.25
N THR A 166 -10.85 -1.08 -17.71
CA THR A 166 -10.57 0.15 -18.44
C THR A 166 -11.21 0.13 -19.82
N ASP A 167 -11.15 -1.01 -20.51
CA ASP A 167 -11.82 -1.24 -21.78
C ASP A 167 -13.35 -1.15 -21.64
N ASP A 168 -13.92 -1.81 -20.61
CA ASP A 168 -15.35 -1.72 -20.30
C ASP A 168 -15.78 -0.27 -20.04
N ALA A 169 -14.97 0.50 -19.31
CA ALA A 169 -15.24 1.91 -19.04
C ALA A 169 -15.15 2.78 -20.31
N ALA A 170 -14.18 2.50 -21.18
CA ALA A 170 -14.05 3.17 -22.47
C ALA A 170 -15.26 2.91 -23.37
N GLU A 171 -15.71 1.66 -23.46
CA GLU A 171 -16.88 1.29 -24.26
C GLU A 171 -18.18 1.93 -23.71
N LEU A 172 -18.27 2.11 -22.40
CA LEU A 172 -19.38 2.81 -21.75
C LEU A 172 -19.39 4.31 -22.09
N LEU A 173 -18.21 4.94 -22.12
CA LEU A 173 -18.05 6.34 -22.52
C LEU A 173 -18.40 6.54 -24.00
N ASP A 174 -17.96 5.65 -24.89
CA ASP A 174 -18.31 5.70 -26.31
C ASP A 174 -19.82 5.58 -26.51
N ARG A 175 -20.47 4.62 -25.83
CA ARG A 175 -21.93 4.47 -25.86
C ARG A 175 -22.66 5.72 -25.32
N GLN A 176 -22.09 6.39 -24.31
CA GLN A 176 -22.65 7.64 -23.79
C GLN A 176 -22.52 8.78 -24.81
N ALA A 177 -21.40 8.86 -25.51
CA ALA A 177 -21.18 9.85 -26.56
C ALA A 177 -22.17 9.67 -27.72
N GLU A 178 -22.38 8.42 -28.18
CA GLU A 178 -23.38 8.09 -29.20
C GLU A 178 -24.80 8.50 -28.76
N GLN A 179 -25.19 8.24 -27.51
CA GLN A 179 -26.49 8.67 -26.97
C GLN A 179 -26.66 10.19 -26.95
N ILE A 180 -25.59 10.93 -26.64
CA ILE A 180 -25.60 12.39 -26.65
C ILE A 180 -25.78 12.91 -28.08
N GLU A 181 -25.11 12.31 -29.06
CA GLU A 181 -25.27 12.66 -30.48
C GLU A 181 -26.70 12.38 -30.98
N GLU A 182 -27.29 11.22 -30.64
CA GLU A 182 -28.69 10.92 -30.96
C GLU A 182 -29.65 11.92 -30.31
N PHE A 183 -29.41 12.28 -29.04
CA PHE A 183 -30.24 13.26 -28.35
C PHE A 183 -30.13 14.66 -28.97
N GLN A 184 -28.93 15.07 -29.39
CA GLN A 184 -28.73 16.33 -30.11
C GLN A 184 -29.46 16.34 -31.45
N GLN A 185 -29.42 15.24 -32.21
CA GLN A 185 -30.21 15.10 -33.44
C GLN A 185 -31.72 15.20 -33.17
N GLN A 186 -32.22 14.53 -32.13
CA GLN A 186 -33.63 14.64 -31.75
C GLN A 186 -34.02 16.08 -31.38
N LEU A 187 -33.14 16.81 -30.68
CA LEU A 187 -33.37 18.21 -30.36
C LEU A 187 -33.37 19.09 -31.61
N GLU A 188 -32.47 18.85 -32.57
CA GLU A 188 -32.48 19.57 -33.85
C GLU A 188 -33.75 19.29 -34.65
N GLU A 189 -34.19 18.03 -34.75
CA GLU A 189 -35.46 17.67 -35.40
C GLU A 189 -36.66 18.33 -34.69
N GLN A 190 -36.73 18.27 -33.36
CA GLN A 190 -37.79 18.94 -32.60
C GLN A 190 -37.74 20.46 -32.74
N ALA A 191 -36.55 21.05 -32.80
CA ALA A 191 -36.39 22.48 -33.03
C ALA A 191 -36.85 22.86 -34.43
N GLU A 192 -36.52 22.07 -35.48
CA GLU A 192 -37.01 22.29 -36.83
C GLU A 192 -38.54 22.15 -36.91
N GLU A 193 -39.12 21.12 -36.29
CA GLU A 193 -40.57 20.95 -36.21
C GLU A 193 -41.26 22.09 -35.46
N ALA A 194 -40.71 22.51 -34.32
CA ALA A 194 -41.23 23.65 -33.56
C ALA A 194 -41.10 24.95 -34.36
N THR A 195 -40.00 25.14 -35.09
CA THR A 195 -39.80 26.33 -35.94
C THR A 195 -40.78 26.32 -37.11
N GLN A 196 -41.06 25.16 -37.71
CA GLN A 196 -42.07 25.00 -38.77
C GLN A 196 -43.49 25.21 -38.23
N GLN A 197 -43.81 24.73 -37.04
CA GLN A 197 -45.09 25.01 -36.37
C GLN A 197 -45.22 26.49 -36.04
N ILE A 198 -44.17 27.11 -35.48
CA ILE A 198 -44.14 28.55 -35.21
C ILE A 198 -44.29 29.32 -36.52
N THR A 199 -43.63 28.96 -37.64
CA THR A 199 -43.84 29.66 -38.92
C THR A 199 -45.21 29.41 -39.54
N ALA A 200 -45.84 28.26 -39.26
CA ALA A 200 -47.21 27.98 -39.66
C ALA A 200 -48.25 28.73 -38.79
N GLU A 201 -47.98 28.93 -37.50
CA GLU A 201 -48.84 29.65 -36.55
C GLU A 201 -48.56 31.17 -36.46
N THR A 202 -47.37 31.64 -36.83
CA THR A 202 -47.02 33.08 -36.90
C THR A 202 -47.34 33.73 -38.24
N LYS A 203 -48.20 33.11 -39.05
CA LYS A 203 -49.11 33.90 -39.89
C LYS A 203 -50.23 34.48 -39.01
N ILE A 204 -49.84 35.21 -37.96
CA ILE A 204 -50.73 36.12 -37.25
C ILE A 204 -50.93 37.26 -38.24
N GLU A 205 -52.13 37.34 -38.82
CA GLU A 205 -52.63 38.59 -39.37
C GLU A 205 -52.55 39.61 -38.24
N THR A 206 -51.53 40.47 -38.24
CA THR A 206 -51.62 41.74 -37.53
C THR A 206 -52.70 42.52 -38.26
N ASP A 207 -53.91 42.46 -37.73
CA ASP A 207 -55.02 43.27 -38.19
C ASP A 207 -54.60 44.74 -38.06
N PRO A 208 -54.41 45.47 -39.19
CA PRO A 208 -53.93 46.85 -39.16
C PRO A 208 -54.93 47.82 -38.50
N GLU A 209 -56.11 47.35 -38.08
CA GLU A 209 -57.14 48.16 -37.43
C GLU A 209 -56.94 48.33 -35.91
N HIS A 210 -56.02 47.59 -35.26
CA HIS A 210 -55.81 47.64 -33.80
C HIS A 210 -54.40 48.09 -33.36
N THR A 211 -53.65 48.75 -34.24
CA THR A 211 -52.34 49.34 -33.91
C THR A 211 -52.47 50.83 -33.63
N LEU A 212 -51.59 51.37 -32.78
CA LEU A 212 -51.53 52.80 -32.44
C LEU A 212 -51.27 53.73 -33.64
N GLU A 213 -51.00 53.18 -34.83
CA GLU A 213 -50.86 53.92 -36.08
C GLU A 213 -52.19 54.50 -36.60
N ALA A 214 -53.32 53.92 -36.17
CA ALA A 214 -54.65 54.37 -36.57
C ALA A 214 -55.12 55.64 -35.84
N VAL A 215 -54.50 55.99 -34.70
CA VAL A 215 -54.86 57.16 -33.89
C VAL A 215 -54.16 58.41 -34.44
N ALA A 216 -54.94 59.42 -34.83
CA ALA A 216 -54.38 60.60 -35.45
C ALA A 216 -53.63 61.47 -34.42
N GLY A 217 -52.36 61.71 -34.69
CA GLY A 217 -51.47 62.50 -33.81
C GLY A 217 -50.45 61.67 -33.04
N ILE A 218 -50.50 60.34 -33.11
CA ILE A 218 -49.47 59.47 -32.55
C ILE A 218 -48.41 59.13 -33.62
N ASP A 219 -47.27 59.81 -33.54
CA ASP A 219 -46.14 59.56 -34.42
C ASP A 219 -45.32 58.32 -34.00
N ALA A 220 -44.39 57.87 -34.84
CA ALA A 220 -43.55 56.70 -34.57
C ALA A 220 -42.77 56.79 -33.26
N ASP A 221 -42.24 57.98 -32.92
CA ASP A 221 -41.48 58.21 -31.69
C ASP A 221 -42.36 58.09 -30.44
N VAL A 222 -43.62 58.55 -30.51
CA VAL A 222 -44.60 58.44 -29.42
C VAL A 222 -45.02 56.99 -29.22
N ARG A 223 -45.17 56.22 -30.31
CA ARG A 223 -45.50 54.79 -30.21
C ARG A 223 -44.40 53.97 -29.55
N GLU A 224 -43.15 54.29 -29.82
CA GLU A 224 -42.02 53.61 -29.17
C GLU A 224 -42.03 53.89 -27.66
N GLN A 225 -42.28 55.14 -27.27
CA GLN A 225 -42.38 55.53 -25.86
C GLN A 225 -43.58 54.88 -25.13
N LEU A 226 -44.74 54.81 -25.80
CA LEU A 226 -45.91 54.10 -25.27
C LEU A 226 -45.66 52.59 -25.17
N ALA A 227 -45.03 51.99 -26.16
CA ALA A 227 -44.69 50.56 -26.16
C ALA A 227 -43.68 50.22 -25.04
N ASP A 228 -42.71 51.09 -24.78
CA ASP A 228 -41.76 50.95 -23.66
C ASP A 228 -42.48 51.02 -22.29
N ALA A 229 -43.58 51.76 -22.21
CA ALA A 229 -44.46 51.81 -21.05
C ALA A 229 -45.48 50.65 -20.99
N GLY A 230 -45.46 49.74 -21.97
CA GLY A 230 -46.36 48.58 -22.04
C GLY A 230 -47.71 48.87 -22.70
N ILE A 231 -47.88 50.02 -23.36
CA ILE A 231 -49.07 50.45 -24.09
C ILE A 231 -48.76 50.28 -25.59
N ALA A 232 -48.97 49.07 -26.13
CA ALA A 232 -48.57 48.73 -27.50
C ALA A 232 -49.74 48.68 -28.49
N THR A 233 -50.98 48.62 -27.99
CA THR A 233 -52.20 48.46 -28.79
C THR A 233 -53.24 49.54 -28.46
N VAL A 234 -54.22 49.72 -29.36
CA VAL A 234 -55.36 50.63 -29.13
C VAL A 234 -56.15 50.21 -27.88
N ASP A 235 -56.28 48.90 -27.61
CA ASP A 235 -56.90 48.38 -26.39
C ASP A 235 -56.14 48.74 -25.12
N ASP A 236 -54.80 48.73 -25.16
CA ASP A 236 -53.97 49.16 -24.03
C ASP A 236 -54.11 50.66 -23.78
N LEU A 237 -54.25 51.45 -24.85
CA LEU A 237 -54.42 52.90 -24.79
C LEU A 237 -55.75 53.27 -24.11
N VAL A 238 -56.86 52.65 -24.51
CA VAL A 238 -58.19 52.86 -23.90
C VAL A 238 -58.23 52.40 -22.44
N ARG A 239 -57.42 51.40 -22.08
CA ARG A 239 -57.35 50.88 -20.71
C ARG A 239 -56.52 51.76 -19.78
N ALA A 240 -55.59 52.54 -20.32
CA ALA A 240 -54.73 53.43 -19.56
C ALA A 240 -55.45 54.75 -19.25
N ASP A 241 -55.22 55.30 -18.06
CA ASP A 241 -55.73 56.63 -17.72
C ASP A 241 -54.90 57.71 -18.44
N ALA A 242 -55.52 58.86 -18.75
CA ALA A 242 -54.87 59.96 -19.49
C ALA A 242 -53.55 60.45 -18.85
N GLU A 243 -53.45 60.42 -17.51
CA GLU A 243 -52.21 60.73 -16.78
C GLU A 243 -51.08 59.74 -17.13
N THR A 244 -51.39 58.44 -17.25
CA THR A 244 -50.40 57.40 -17.56
C THR A 244 -49.92 57.50 -19.00
N VAL A 245 -50.82 57.79 -19.93
CA VAL A 245 -50.50 57.99 -21.35
C VAL A 245 -49.68 59.28 -21.54
N ALA A 246 -50.05 60.37 -20.85
CA ALA A 246 -49.33 61.63 -20.90
C ALA A 246 -47.91 61.52 -20.34
N GLU A 247 -47.72 60.79 -19.22
CA GLU A 247 -46.40 60.54 -18.65
C GLU A 247 -45.55 59.64 -19.56
N ALA A 248 -46.14 58.60 -20.14
CA ALA A 248 -45.44 57.67 -21.02
C ALA A 248 -44.97 58.34 -22.33
N ALA A 249 -45.77 59.24 -22.90
CA ALA A 249 -45.50 59.91 -24.17
C ALA A 249 -44.88 61.32 -24.03
N ASP A 250 -44.62 61.79 -22.80
CA ASP A 250 -44.16 63.16 -22.51
C ASP A 250 -45.02 64.25 -23.18
N VAL A 251 -46.35 64.08 -23.15
CA VAL A 251 -47.35 65.01 -23.71
C VAL A 251 -48.26 65.60 -22.65
N SER A 252 -49.14 66.54 -23.04
CA SER A 252 -50.12 67.07 -22.11
C SER A 252 -51.25 66.06 -21.87
N GLU A 253 -51.83 66.04 -20.66
CA GLU A 253 -52.97 65.18 -20.31
C GLU A 253 -54.18 65.41 -21.25
N SER A 254 -54.33 66.62 -21.78
CA SER A 254 -55.35 66.96 -22.77
C SER A 254 -55.11 66.31 -24.13
N ASP A 255 -53.86 66.18 -24.58
CA ASP A 255 -53.54 65.49 -25.84
C ASP A 255 -53.70 63.97 -25.68
N ALA A 256 -53.35 63.43 -24.51
CA ALA A 256 -53.54 62.02 -24.17
C ALA A 256 -55.04 61.64 -24.07
N GLU A 257 -55.87 62.50 -23.48
CA GLU A 257 -57.33 62.32 -23.42
C GLU A 257 -57.94 62.34 -24.83
N GLU A 258 -57.46 63.21 -25.73
CA GLU A 258 -57.89 63.24 -27.13
C GLU A 258 -57.52 61.95 -27.89
N TRP A 259 -56.37 61.34 -27.60
CA TRP A 259 -55.98 60.05 -28.19
C TRP A 259 -56.82 58.88 -27.67
N ILE A 260 -57.16 58.87 -26.38
CA ILE A 260 -58.03 57.86 -25.78
C ILE A 260 -59.45 57.97 -26.36
N ASP A 261 -59.99 59.18 -26.45
CA ASP A 261 -61.31 59.43 -27.05
C ASP A 261 -61.37 59.02 -28.53
N GLN A 262 -60.29 59.24 -29.28
CA GLN A 262 -60.17 58.77 -30.68
C GLN A 262 -60.08 57.24 -30.77
N ALA A 263 -59.46 56.60 -29.80
CA ALA A 263 -59.32 55.15 -29.73
C ALA A 263 -60.63 54.44 -29.32
N GLU A 264 -61.53 55.14 -28.62
CA GLU A 264 -62.88 54.64 -28.27
C GLU A 264 -63.93 54.80 -29.40
N ALA A 265 -63.65 55.63 -30.41
CA ALA A 265 -64.59 56.05 -31.45
C ALA A 265 -64.71 55.08 -32.64
#